data_AF-A0A067SEM2-F1
#
_entry.id   AF-A0A067SEM2-F1
#
_cell.length_a   1.000
_cell.length_b   1.000
_cell.length_c   1.000
_cell.angle_alpha   90.00
_cell.angle_beta   90.00
_cell.angle_gamma   90.00
#
_symmetry.space_group_name_H-M   'P 1'
#
loop_
_entity.id
_entity.type
_entity.pdbx_description
1 polymer ?
#
loop_
_entity_poly.entity_id
_entity_poly.type
_entity_poly.pdbx_seq_one_letter_code
_entity_poly.pdbx_strand_id
1 'polypeptide(L)'
;MPIPHILSLLRAKDKDVRKTSADSLAKLAGQPNLREPILSAMPEFIGLLSDKENNVRQTAADALLTLSKHVEFRDPIESAIPAIIVLLS
;
A
#
# COMPACT_ATOMS: atom_id res chain seq x y z
N MET A 1 -19.74 -0.02 -2.68
CA MET A 1 -18.67 -0.68 -1.87
C MET A 1 -17.56 0.35 -1.64
N PRO A 2 -17.07 0.57 -0.41
CA PRO A 2 -16.17 1.70 -0.11
C PRO A 2 -14.71 1.51 -0.58
N ILE A 3 -14.28 0.29 -0.89
CA ILE A 3 -12.87 -0.01 -1.24
C ILE A 3 -12.39 0.82 -2.44
N PRO A 4 -13.07 0.85 -3.61
CA PRO A 4 -12.62 1.66 -4.75
C PRO A 4 -12.42 3.15 -4.41
N HIS A 5 -13.23 3.70 -3.51
CA HIS A 5 -13.05 5.08 -3.06
C HIS A 5 -11.77 5.23 -2.26
N ILE A 6 -11.50 4.34 -1.30
CA ILE A 6 -10.27 4.37 -0.49
C ILE A 6 -9.03 4.19 -1.38
N LEU A 7 -9.08 3.29 -2.37
CA LEU A 7 -7.99 3.10 -3.35
C LEU A 7 -7.65 4.42 -4.06
N SER A 8 -8.65 5.19 -4.49
CA SER A 8 -8.42 6.48 -5.16
C SER A 8 -7.68 7.50 -4.25
N LEU A 9 -7.86 7.39 -2.93
CA LEU A 9 -7.23 8.28 -1.96
C LEU A 9 -5.72 8.02 -1.78
N LEU A 10 -5.18 6.90 -2.28
CA LEU A 10 -3.73 6.68 -2.35
C LEU A 10 -3.02 7.73 -3.22
N ARG A 11 -3.75 8.42 -4.11
CA ARG A 11 -3.22 9.51 -4.97
C ARG A 11 -3.68 10.89 -4.53
N ALA A 12 -4.25 11.03 -3.34
CA ALA A 12 -4.73 12.31 -2.84
C ALA A 12 -3.60 13.35 -2.76
N LYS A 13 -3.93 14.64 -2.95
CA LYS A 13 -2.95 15.73 -2.83
C LYS A 13 -2.39 15.84 -1.40
N ASP A 14 -3.26 15.62 -0.43
CA ASP A 14 -2.92 15.68 0.99
C ASP A 14 -2.16 14.41 1.43
N LYS A 15 -1.00 14.63 2.06
CA LYS A 15 -0.11 13.55 2.49
C LYS A 15 -0.72 12.67 3.59
N ASP A 16 -1.49 13.26 4.50
CA ASP A 16 -2.09 12.54 5.61
C ASP A 16 -3.28 11.71 5.12
N VAL A 17 -3.97 12.16 4.07
CA VAL A 17 -4.98 11.35 3.36
C VAL A 17 -4.34 10.14 2.67
N ARG A 18 -3.24 10.32 1.91
CA ARG A 18 -2.53 9.20 1.28
C ARG A 18 -2.06 8.17 2.31
N LYS A 19 -1.40 8.65 3.37
CA LYS A 19 -0.92 7.84 4.50
C LYS A 19 -2.06 7.06 5.15
N THR A 20 -3.16 7.73 5.49
CA THR A 20 -4.32 7.11 6.14
C THR A 20 -4.98 6.08 5.23
N SER A 21 -5.04 6.34 3.93
CA SER A 21 -5.55 5.37 2.95
C SER A 21 -4.70 4.10 2.92
N ALA A 22 -3.37 4.23 2.81
CA ALA A 22 -2.45 3.09 2.80
C ALA A 22 -2.58 2.22 4.06
N ASP A 23 -2.57 2.83 5.25
CA ASP A 23 -2.73 2.14 6.54
C ASP A 23 -4.11 1.46 6.67
N SER A 24 -5.18 2.15 6.24
CA SER A 24 -6.54 1.59 6.28
C SER A 24 -6.68 0.36 5.39
N LEU A 25 -6.14 0.43 4.17
CA LEU A 25 -6.19 -0.67 3.22
C LEU A 25 -5.37 -1.88 3.70
N ALA A 26 -4.19 -1.66 4.30
CA ALA A 26 -3.41 -2.72 4.92
C ALA A 26 -4.17 -3.44 6.04
N LYS A 27 -4.90 -2.69 6.89
CA LYS A 27 -5.75 -3.26 7.94
C LYS A 27 -6.96 -4.01 7.37
N LEU A 28 -7.59 -3.46 6.34
CA LEU A 28 -8.76 -4.08 5.68
C LEU A 28 -8.40 -5.38 4.96
N ALA A 29 -7.15 -5.57 4.52
CA ALA A 29 -6.67 -6.83 3.95
C ALA A 29 -6.70 -8.01 4.94
N GLY A 30 -6.85 -7.73 6.25
CA GLY A 30 -7.16 -8.74 7.25
C GLY A 30 -8.49 -9.47 6.99
N GLN A 31 -9.42 -8.86 6.24
CA GLN A 31 -10.69 -9.45 5.84
C GLN A 31 -10.54 -10.11 4.45
N PRO A 32 -10.62 -11.46 4.33
CA PRO A 32 -10.35 -12.15 3.07
C PRO A 32 -11.19 -11.68 1.88
N ASN A 33 -12.47 -11.34 2.11
CA ASN A 33 -13.39 -10.84 1.10
C ASN A 33 -13.04 -9.44 0.56
N LEU A 34 -12.09 -8.73 1.19
CA LEU A 34 -11.61 -7.42 0.74
C LEU A 34 -10.24 -7.50 0.07
N ARG A 35 -9.55 -8.65 0.10
CA ARG A 35 -8.19 -8.78 -0.43
C ARG A 35 -8.11 -8.60 -1.94
N GLU A 36 -9.03 -9.20 -2.69
CA GLU A 36 -9.08 -9.09 -4.15
C GLU A 36 -9.15 -7.64 -4.65
N PRO A 37 -10.09 -6.78 -4.17
CA PRO A 37 -10.10 -5.39 -4.59
C PRO A 37 -8.87 -4.62 -4.09
N ILE A 38 -8.30 -4.95 -2.92
CA ILE A 38 -7.06 -4.31 -2.44
C ILE A 38 -5.86 -4.71 -3.33
N LEU A 39 -5.81 -5.95 -3.81
CA LEU A 39 -4.76 -6.46 -4.68
C LEU A 39 -4.66 -5.64 -5.98
N SER A 40 -5.79 -5.15 -6.49
CA SER A 40 -5.83 -4.27 -7.66
C SER A 40 -5.09 -2.94 -7.48
N ALA A 41 -4.80 -2.55 -6.23
CA ALA A 41 -4.09 -1.31 -5.90
C ALA A 41 -2.62 -1.52 -5.52
N MET A 42 -2.07 -2.73 -5.71
CA MET A 42 -0.65 -2.98 -5.45
C MET A 42 0.28 -2.01 -6.21
N PRO A 43 0.04 -1.65 -7.49
CA PRO A 43 0.86 -0.66 -8.17
C PRO A 43 0.89 0.69 -7.46
N GLU A 44 -0.23 1.14 -6.91
CA GLU A 44 -0.34 2.38 -6.14
C GLU A 44 0.44 2.30 -4.82
N PHE A 45 0.36 1.19 -4.08
CA PHE A 45 1.16 0.97 -2.87
C PHE A 45 2.66 1.03 -3.16
N ILE A 46 3.10 0.40 -4.24
CA ILE A 46 4.51 0.41 -4.67
C ILE A 46 4.92 1.84 -5.06
N GLY A 47 4.05 2.57 -5.77
CA GLY A 47 4.29 3.97 -6.12
C GLY A 47 4.48 4.89 -4.90
N LEU A 48 3.80 4.61 -3.78
CA LEU A 48 3.98 5.37 -2.55
C LEU A 48 5.38 5.20 -1.92
N LEU A 49 6.15 4.16 -2.26
CA LEU A 49 7.55 4.04 -1.85
C LEU A 49 8.43 5.14 -2.45
N SER A 50 7.96 5.81 -3.51
CA SER A 50 8.63 6.97 -4.13
C SER A 50 7.91 8.30 -3.84
N ASP A 51 7.02 8.33 -2.85
CA ASP A 51 6.33 9.56 -2.47
C ASP A 51 7.32 10.64 -2.01
N LYS A 52 7.00 11.90 -2.31
CA LYS A 52 7.84 13.05 -1.90
C LYS A 52 7.94 13.18 -0.38
N GLU A 53 6.90 12.78 0.35
CA GLU A 53 6.83 12.91 1.81
C GLU A 53 7.36 11.64 2.49
N ASN A 54 8.36 11.80 3.37
CA ASN A 54 9.02 10.67 4.01
C ASN A 54 8.08 9.81 4.87
N ASN A 55 7.13 10.44 5.56
CA ASN A 55 6.13 9.73 6.37
C ASN A 55 5.20 8.86 5.51
N VAL A 56 4.88 9.29 4.28
CA VAL A 56 4.07 8.49 3.35
C VAL A 56 4.87 7.29 2.86
N ARG A 57 6.14 7.49 2.49
CA ARG A 57 7.06 6.42 2.10
C ARG A 57 7.19 5.33 3.19
N GLN A 58 7.39 5.75 4.44
CA GLN A 58 7.50 4.83 5.58
C GLN A 58 6.20 4.05 5.79
N THR A 59 5.03 4.72 5.79
CA THR A 59 3.74 4.02 5.91
C THR A 59 3.48 3.06 4.76
N ALA A 60 3.92 3.37 3.54
CA ALA A 60 3.81 2.44 2.42
C ALA A 60 4.65 1.18 2.64
N ALA A 61 5.89 1.31 3.12
CA ALA A 61 6.73 0.16 3.48
C ALA A 61 6.09 -0.70 4.57
N ASP A 62 5.55 -0.08 5.63
CA ASP A 62 4.85 -0.79 6.72
C ASP A 62 3.57 -1.49 6.23
N ALA A 63 2.83 -0.85 5.33
CA ALA A 63 1.64 -1.42 4.71
C ALA A 63 2.00 -2.64 3.85
N LEU A 64 3.04 -2.56 3.00
CA LEU A 64 3.53 -3.69 2.22
C LEU A 64 4.01 -4.85 3.12
N LEU A 65 4.70 -4.55 4.22
CA LEU A 65 5.08 -5.56 5.21
C LEU A 65 3.85 -6.24 5.86
N THR A 66 2.78 -5.49 6.09
CA THR A 66 1.52 -6.05 6.62
C THR A 66 0.85 -6.94 5.58
N LEU A 67 0.78 -6.48 4.32
CA LEU A 67 0.17 -7.22 3.21
C LEU A 67 0.91 -8.52 2.89
N SER A 68 2.25 -8.56 3.01
CA SER A 68 3.07 -9.76 2.71
C SER A 68 2.74 -10.98 3.60
N LYS A 69 2.06 -10.75 4.72
CA LYS A 69 1.55 -11.81 5.61
C LYS A 69 0.44 -12.64 4.96
N HIS A 70 -0.23 -12.13 3.93
CA HIS A 70 -1.23 -12.86 3.16
C HIS A 70 -0.64 -13.32 1.82
N VAL A 71 -0.94 -14.57 1.43
CA VAL A 71 -0.31 -15.23 0.28
C VAL A 71 -0.62 -14.51 -1.04
N GLU A 72 -1.80 -13.90 -1.13
CA GLU A 72 -2.32 -13.21 -2.30
C GLU A 72 -1.46 -11.99 -2.70
N PHE A 73 -0.76 -11.37 -1.75
CA PHE A 73 0.06 -10.18 -2.01
C PHE A 73 1.56 -10.48 -2.20
N ARG A 74 1.99 -11.73 -2.05
CA ARG A 74 3.43 -12.06 -2.06
C ARG A 74 4.08 -11.80 -3.42
N ASP A 75 3.49 -12.28 -4.51
CA ASP A 75 4.08 -12.11 -5.84
C ASP A 75 4.18 -10.63 -6.24
N PRO A 76 3.13 -9.78 -6.04
CA PRO A 76 3.27 -8.34 -6.27
C PRO A 76 4.32 -7.69 -5.38
N ILE A 77 4.46 -8.10 -4.11
CA ILE A 77 5.45 -7.53 -3.19
C ILE A 77 6.87 -7.94 -3.56
N GLU A 78 7.07 -9.15 -4.06
CA GLU A 78 8.38 -9.61 -4.55
C GLU A 78 8.90 -8.67 -5.65
N SER A 79 8.02 -8.24 -6.56
CA SER A 79 8.37 -7.26 -7.59
C SER A 79 8.73 -5.86 -7.04
N ALA A 80 8.30 -5.56 -5.80
CA ALA A 80 8.54 -4.28 -5.12
C ALA A 80 9.84 -4.27 -4.29
N ILE A 81 10.48 -5.42 -4.05
CA ILE A 81 11.70 -5.54 -3.23
C ILE A 81 12.79 -4.53 -3.64
N PRO A 82 13.11 -4.33 -4.93
CA PRO A 82 14.11 -3.34 -5.34
C PRO A 82 13.76 -1.92 -4.87
N ALA A 83 12.49 -1.52 -4.96
CA ALA A 83 12.04 -0.21 -4.51
C ALA A 83 12.13 -0.08 -2.98
N ILE A 84 11.84 -1.16 -2.23
CA ILE A 84 12.00 -1.20 -0.78
C ILE A 84 13.48 -1.07 -0.38
N ILE A 85 14.41 -1.72 -1.09
CA ILE A 85 15.85 -1.61 -0.84
C ILE A 85 16.34 -0.16 -1.01
N VAL A 86 15.91 0.51 -2.09
CA VAL A 86 16.26 1.92 -2.34
C VAL A 86 15.75 2.84 -1.24
N LEU A 87 14.58 2.56 -0.66
CA LEU A 87 14.02 3.35 0.44
C LEU A 87 14.80 3.22 1.75
N LEU A 88 15.55 2.12 1.93
CA LEU A 88 16.37 1.85 3.12
C LEU A 88 17.84 2.24 2.97
N SER A 89 18.25 2.68 1.77
CA SER A 89 19.62 3.08 1.43
C SER A 89 19.84 4.58 1.62
#